data_AF-A0A374UL88-F1
#
_entry.id   AF-A0A374UL88-F1
#
_cell.length_a   1.000
_cell.length_b   1.000
_cell.length_c   1.000
_cell.angle_alpha   90.00
_cell.angle_beta   90.00
_cell.angle_gamma   90.00
#
_symmetry.space_group_name_H-M   'P 1'
#
loop_
_entity.id
_entity.type
_entity.pdbx_description
1 polymer ?
#
loop_
_entity_poly.entity_id
_entity_poly.type
_entity_poly.pdbx_seq_one_letter_code
_entity_poly.pdbx_strand_id
1 'polypeptide(L)'
;MNTMIREAIGVGETEVLALEDAKRQLGIDESEVVEFEVIQRAEKKKFGLFGGAPAKVKITLKAGPAETAEEFLGNVLKNMKLESVYINKKEIENGVEFDLEGEDVGFVIGRRGETLDALQYLTSLVANHADNSYFKVTVNTGDYREKREKTLEILGRKLAFKAIKTGRKTSLEPMNPYERRIIHTSVQKVNGAISWSEGENANRHVVIGPDPKFKRYSRNNNSGYNRGRGGRRPYNNNSVKNEVNPDRKPLNEGSLDGLYGRIDK
;
A
#
# COMPACT_ATOMS: atom_id res chain seq x y z
N MET A 1 22.94 -3.90 8.02
CA MET A 1 22.01 -5.01 8.32
C MET A 1 22.70 -6.27 7.88
N ASN A 2 22.90 -7.23 8.78
CA ASN A 2 23.39 -8.54 8.39
C ASN A 2 22.28 -9.22 7.59
N THR A 3 22.50 -9.46 6.29
CA THR A 3 21.71 -10.44 5.55
C THR A 3 21.74 -11.72 6.35
N MET A 4 20.58 -12.25 6.73
CA MET A 4 20.54 -13.48 7.53
C MET A 4 21.15 -14.61 6.70
N ILE A 5 22.21 -15.14 7.27
CA ILE A 5 22.95 -16.29 6.79
C ILE A 5 22.42 -17.44 7.64
N ARG A 6 21.62 -18.34 7.05
CA ARG A 6 21.30 -19.60 7.72
C ARG A 6 22.54 -20.48 7.58
N GLU A 7 23.12 -20.84 8.72
CA GLU A 7 24.31 -21.68 8.78
C GLU A 7 23.97 -23.00 9.44
N ALA A 8 24.43 -24.09 8.84
CA ALA A 8 24.50 -25.38 9.52
C ALA A 8 25.90 -25.95 9.37
N ILE A 9 26.33 -26.63 10.43
CA ILE A 9 27.58 -27.38 10.43
C ILE A 9 27.20 -28.85 10.51
N GLY A 10 27.31 -29.53 9.37
CA GLY A 10 27.10 -30.96 9.30
C GLY A 10 28.37 -31.71 9.64
N VAL A 11 28.20 -32.89 10.23
CA VAL A 11 29.30 -33.76 10.68
C VAL A 11 29.16 -35.13 10.05
N GLY A 12 30.23 -35.67 9.48
CA GLY A 12 30.19 -36.97 8.81
C GLY A 12 31.55 -37.66 8.74
N GLU A 13 31.55 -38.95 8.40
CA GLU A 13 32.79 -39.72 8.20
C GLU A 13 33.55 -39.28 6.94
N THR A 14 32.85 -38.65 5.99
CA THR A 14 33.40 -38.06 4.77
C THR A 14 32.81 -36.66 4.56
N GLU A 15 33.44 -35.85 3.72
CA GLU A 15 32.93 -34.52 3.35
C GLU A 15 31.51 -34.59 2.75
N VAL A 16 31.21 -35.66 2.00
CA VAL A 16 29.88 -35.91 1.41
C VAL A 16 28.83 -36.13 2.48
N LEU A 17 29.10 -37.03 3.44
CA LEU A 17 28.17 -37.31 4.54
C LEU A 17 28.00 -36.08 5.46
N ALA A 18 29.06 -35.30 5.65
CA ALA A 18 29.00 -34.05 6.39
C ALA A 18 28.14 -32.99 5.66
N LEU A 19 28.20 -32.95 4.33
CA LEU A 19 27.35 -32.06 3.52
C LEU A 19 25.87 -32.48 3.58
N GLU A 20 25.57 -33.77 3.45
CA GLU A 20 24.21 -34.30 3.57
C GLU A 20 23.60 -34.04 4.95
N ASP A 21 24.39 -34.20 6.01
CA ASP A 21 23.99 -33.83 7.37
C ASP A 21 23.70 -32.33 7.50
N ALA A 22 24.55 -31.48 6.92
CA ALA A 22 24.33 -30.03 6.92
C ALA A 22 23.06 -29.62 6.14
N LYS A 23 22.80 -30.23 4.96
CA LYS A 23 21.59 -29.97 4.17
C LYS A 23 20.32 -30.35 4.92
N ARG A 24 20.32 -31.51 5.56
CA ARG A 24 19.21 -32.00 6.39
C ARG A 24 18.93 -31.09 7.58
N GLN A 25 19.97 -30.57 8.24
CA GLN A 25 19.81 -29.59 9.32
C GLN A 25 19.15 -28.29 8.84
N LEU A 26 19.37 -27.89 7.58
CA LEU A 26 18.77 -26.70 6.96
C LEU A 26 17.43 -26.97 6.25
N GLY A 27 16.97 -28.23 6.20
CA GLY A 27 15.76 -28.62 5.48
C GLY A 27 15.87 -28.47 3.96
N ILE A 28 17.10 -28.51 3.43
CA ILE A 28 17.41 -28.42 2.00
C ILE A 28 17.29 -29.82 1.39
N ASP A 29 16.74 -29.91 0.19
CA ASP A 29 16.68 -31.17 -0.55
C ASP A 29 18.11 -31.69 -0.87
N GLU A 30 18.33 -33.00 -0.78
CA GLU A 30 19.64 -33.61 -1.02
C GLU A 30 20.18 -33.30 -2.42
N SER A 31 19.29 -33.09 -3.40
CA SER A 31 19.63 -32.78 -4.80
C SER A 31 20.00 -31.32 -5.06
N GLU A 32 19.73 -30.40 -4.13
CA GLU A 32 19.96 -28.96 -4.34
C GLU A 32 21.46 -28.63 -4.23
N VAL A 33 21.99 -27.88 -5.20
CA VAL A 33 23.40 -27.48 -5.20
C VAL A 33 23.57 -26.25 -4.33
N VAL A 34 24.39 -26.37 -3.28
CA VAL A 34 24.63 -25.31 -2.30
C VAL A 34 26.11 -25.00 -2.19
N GLU A 35 26.45 -23.73 -1.98
CA GLU A 35 27.81 -23.33 -1.63
C GLU A 35 28.12 -23.75 -0.18
N PHE A 36 29.29 -24.35 0.03
CA PHE A 36 29.73 -24.82 1.34
C PHE A 36 31.23 -24.62 1.57
N GLU A 37 31.60 -24.53 2.83
CA GLU A 37 32.97 -24.41 3.31
C GLU A 37 33.37 -25.66 4.09
N VAL A 38 34.52 -26.26 3.77
CA VAL A 38 35.05 -27.41 4.52
C VAL A 38 35.84 -26.90 5.73
N ILE A 39 35.24 -27.00 6.92
CA ILE A 39 35.88 -26.58 8.18
C ILE A 39 36.96 -27.58 8.59
N GLN A 40 36.69 -28.88 8.40
CA GLN A 40 37.58 -29.95 8.83
C GLN A 40 37.48 -31.15 7.89
N ARG A 41 38.62 -31.66 7.42
CA ARG A 41 38.66 -32.89 6.62
C ARG A 41 38.67 -34.12 7.52
N ALA A 42 38.15 -35.24 7.02
CA ALA A 42 38.16 -36.50 7.76
C ALA A 42 39.59 -37.04 7.92
N GLU A 43 40.01 -37.29 9.16
CA GLU A 43 41.29 -37.93 9.46
C GLU A 43 41.07 -39.38 9.90
N LYS A 44 41.67 -40.30 9.13
CA LYS A 44 41.61 -41.73 9.44
C LYS A 44 42.56 -42.09 10.57
N LYS A 45 42.12 -42.99 11.44
CA LYS A 45 42.95 -43.59 12.49
C LYS A 45 44.19 -44.23 11.86
N LYS A 46 45.39 -43.76 12.23
CA LYS A 46 46.65 -44.41 11.87
C LYS A 46 47.16 -45.18 13.08
N PHE A 47 47.37 -46.49 12.91
CA PHE A 47 48.16 -47.37 13.78
C PHE A 47 48.00 -47.14 15.30
N GLY A 48 46.91 -47.65 15.89
CA GLY A 48 46.81 -47.87 17.34
C GLY A 48 46.66 -46.64 18.25
N LEU A 49 46.69 -45.41 17.72
CA LEU A 49 46.43 -44.19 18.51
C LEU A 49 44.97 -43.72 18.42
N PHE A 50 44.46 -43.27 19.57
CA PHE A 50 43.19 -42.57 19.71
C PHE A 50 43.29 -41.18 19.05
N GLY A 51 42.49 -40.91 18.01
CA GLY A 51 42.47 -39.58 17.40
C GLY A 51 41.96 -39.51 15.96
N GLY A 52 40.87 -40.22 15.63
CA GLY A 52 40.17 -39.96 14.36
C GLY A 52 39.30 -38.72 14.50
N ALA A 53 39.26 -37.88 13.47
CA ALA A 53 38.47 -36.65 13.45
C ALA A 53 37.46 -36.69 12.29
N PRO A 54 36.14 -36.48 12.54
CA PRO A 54 35.13 -36.50 11.47
C PRO A 54 35.28 -35.27 10.57
N ALA A 55 34.78 -35.36 9.34
CA ALA A 55 34.65 -34.20 8.48
C ALA A 55 33.57 -33.24 9.02
N LYS A 56 33.80 -31.94 8.84
CA LYS A 56 32.85 -30.88 9.18
C LYS A 56 32.69 -29.94 7.99
N VAL A 57 31.45 -29.72 7.58
CA VAL A 57 31.10 -28.85 6.44
C VAL A 57 30.11 -27.80 6.92
N LYS A 58 30.37 -26.54 6.56
CA LYS A 58 29.50 -25.40 6.82
C LYS A 58 28.74 -25.04 5.55
N ILE A 59 27.41 -25.02 5.60
CA ILE A 59 26.61 -24.40 4.54
C ILE A 59 26.23 -23.00 5.00
N THR A 60 26.26 -22.03 4.09
CA THR A 60 25.82 -20.65 4.31
C THR A 60 24.77 -20.31 3.26
N LEU A 61 23.49 -20.30 3.64
CA LEU A 61 22.42 -19.84 2.75
C LEU A 61 22.14 -18.36 2.96
N LYS A 62 22.20 -17.60 1.86
CA LYS A 62 21.62 -16.26 1.83
C LYS A 62 20.10 -16.41 1.71
N ALA A 63 19.36 -15.79 2.63
CA ALA A 63 17.91 -15.73 2.55
C ALA A 63 17.47 -15.12 1.21
N GLY A 64 16.43 -15.69 0.58
CA GLY A 64 15.86 -15.13 -0.64
C GLY A 64 15.19 -13.78 -0.39
N PRO A 65 14.80 -13.05 -1.47
CA PRO A 65 14.15 -11.74 -1.35
C PRO A 65 12.86 -11.79 -0.51
N ALA A 66 12.07 -12.86 -0.64
CA ALA A 66 10.82 -13.01 0.07
C ALA A 66 11.02 -13.21 1.58
N GLU A 67 12.00 -14.03 1.96
CA GLU A 67 12.33 -14.32 3.37
C GLU A 67 12.94 -13.08 4.03
N THR A 68 13.81 -12.38 3.31
CA THR A 68 14.43 -11.13 3.77
C THR A 68 13.36 -10.05 4.01
N ALA A 69 12.37 -9.97 3.12
CA ALA A 69 11.24 -9.05 3.24
C ALA A 69 10.35 -9.37 4.45
N GLU A 70 9.97 -10.63 4.61
CA GLU A 70 9.12 -11.11 5.71
C GLU A 70 9.78 -10.85 7.06
N GLU A 71 11.07 -11.17 7.18
CA GLU A 71 11.83 -10.97 8.41
C GLU A 71 11.95 -9.49 8.76
N PHE A 72 12.27 -8.65 7.77
CA PHE A 72 12.33 -7.21 7.99
C PHE A 72 10.99 -6.66 8.49
N LEU A 73 9.90 -7.03 7.82
CA LEU A 73 8.55 -6.60 8.20
C LEU A 73 8.19 -7.07 9.62
N GLY A 74 8.44 -8.34 9.93
CA GLY A 74 8.22 -8.91 11.26
C GLY A 74 9.05 -8.21 12.36
N ASN A 75 10.32 -7.93 12.07
CA ASN A 75 11.20 -7.20 12.98
C ASN A 75 10.71 -5.76 13.23
N VAL A 76 10.23 -5.07 12.21
CA VAL A 76 9.67 -3.72 12.37
C VAL A 76 8.41 -3.76 13.23
N LEU A 77 7.47 -4.67 12.93
CA LEU A 77 6.23 -4.82 13.70
C LEU A 77 6.51 -5.15 15.18
N LYS A 78 7.46 -6.03 15.43
CA LYS A 78 7.92 -6.37 16.78
C LYS A 78 8.51 -5.17 17.52
N ASN A 79 9.37 -4.39 16.87
CA ASN A 79 9.95 -3.18 17.47
C ASN A 79 8.91 -2.07 17.71
N MET A 80 7.83 -2.06 16.93
CA MET A 80 6.65 -1.21 17.15
C MET A 80 5.74 -1.72 18.29
N LYS A 81 6.05 -2.89 18.88
CA LYS A 81 5.26 -3.57 19.92
C LYS A 81 3.86 -4.00 19.43
N LEU A 82 3.75 -4.34 18.15
CA LEU A 82 2.50 -4.81 17.52
C LEU A 82 2.48 -6.34 17.48
N GLU A 83 2.55 -6.98 18.65
CA GLU A 83 2.68 -8.44 18.77
C GLU A 83 1.40 -9.20 18.38
N SER A 84 0.25 -8.51 18.35
CA SER A 84 -1.03 -9.08 17.92
C SER A 84 -1.22 -9.10 16.40
N VAL A 85 -0.27 -8.58 15.62
CA VAL A 85 -0.32 -8.54 14.15
C VAL A 85 0.42 -9.75 13.58
N TYR A 86 -0.27 -10.53 12.76
CA TYR A 86 0.30 -11.65 12.01
C TYR A 86 0.45 -11.32 10.54
N ILE A 87 1.47 -11.93 9.91
CA ILE A 87 1.82 -11.77 8.50
C ILE A 87 1.41 -13.03 7.76
N ASN A 88 0.50 -12.89 6.79
CA ASN A 88 0.16 -13.95 5.86
C ASN A 88 0.97 -13.76 4.56
N LYS A 89 1.95 -14.63 4.34
CA LYS A 89 2.80 -14.63 3.13
C LYS A 89 2.10 -15.38 1.99
N LYS A 90 2.04 -14.75 0.82
CA LYS A 90 1.59 -15.36 -0.43
C LYS A 90 2.61 -15.08 -1.54
N GLU A 91 3.20 -16.13 -2.07
CA GLU A 91 4.13 -16.01 -3.20
C GLU A 91 3.37 -15.77 -4.50
N ILE A 92 3.93 -14.88 -5.32
CA ILE A 92 3.42 -14.55 -6.66
C ILE A 92 4.57 -14.60 -7.66
N GLU A 93 4.25 -14.57 -8.95
CA GLU A 93 5.26 -14.51 -9.99
C GLU A 93 6.18 -13.29 -9.78
N ASN A 94 7.49 -13.55 -9.63
CA ASN A 94 8.53 -12.56 -9.35
C ASN A 94 8.20 -11.62 -8.17
N GLY A 95 7.56 -12.13 -7.12
CA GLY A 95 7.25 -11.31 -5.96
C GLY A 95 6.59 -12.02 -4.79
N VAL A 96 6.24 -11.22 -3.79
CA VAL A 96 5.51 -11.65 -2.59
C VAL A 96 4.45 -10.63 -2.21
N GLU A 97 3.34 -11.15 -1.73
CA GLU A 97 2.27 -10.40 -1.09
C GLU A 97 2.23 -10.75 0.40
N PHE A 98 2.25 -9.73 1.25
CA PHE A 98 2.06 -9.84 2.68
C PHE A 98 0.71 -9.23 3.05
N ASP A 99 -0.21 -10.04 3.58
CA ASP A 99 -1.43 -9.53 4.18
C ASP A 99 -1.27 -9.48 5.70
N LEU A 100 -1.53 -8.32 6.27
CA LEU A 100 -1.38 -8.05 7.69
C LEU A 100 -2.75 -8.06 8.35
N GLU A 101 -2.88 -8.84 9.40
CA GLU A 101 -4.13 -9.00 10.14
C GLU A 101 -3.86 -9.05 11.64
N GLY A 102 -4.85 -8.74 12.47
CA GLY A 102 -4.70 -8.70 13.93
C GLY A 102 -5.53 -7.61 14.60
N GLU A 103 -5.49 -7.58 15.93
CA GLU A 103 -6.22 -6.58 16.73
C GLU A 103 -5.61 -5.18 16.56
N ASP A 104 -4.28 -5.09 16.56
CA ASP A 104 -3.53 -3.83 16.46
C ASP A 104 -3.26 -3.37 15.01
N VAL A 105 -3.93 -3.97 14.03
CA VAL A 105 -3.71 -3.67 12.61
C VAL A 105 -4.03 -2.21 12.25
N GLY A 106 -4.84 -1.53 13.06
CA GLY A 106 -5.09 -0.09 12.94
C GLY A 106 -3.83 0.76 13.04
N PHE A 107 -2.85 0.36 13.85
CA PHE A 107 -1.57 1.06 13.96
C PHE A 107 -0.67 0.85 12.75
N VAL A 108 -0.74 -0.34 12.13
CA VAL A 108 -0.04 -0.66 10.88
C VAL A 108 -0.58 0.17 9.72
N ILE A 109 -1.90 0.34 9.65
CA ILE A 109 -2.53 1.24 8.68
C ILE A 109 -2.04 2.68 8.91
N GLY A 110 -2.01 3.12 10.18
CA GLY A 110 -1.60 4.46 10.55
C GLY A 110 -2.57 5.54 10.04
N ARG A 111 -2.12 6.80 10.04
CA ARG A 111 -2.94 7.91 9.57
C ARG A 111 -3.13 7.81 8.06
N ARG A 112 -4.31 7.40 7.62
CA ARG A 112 -4.71 7.34 6.19
C ARG A 112 -3.86 6.39 5.32
N GLY A 113 -3.27 5.37 5.93
CA GLY A 113 -2.45 4.41 5.19
C GLY A 113 -0.97 4.79 5.09
N GLU A 114 -0.56 5.95 5.64
CA GLU A 114 0.83 6.42 5.54
C GLU A 114 1.83 5.44 6.14
N THR A 115 1.48 4.78 7.25
CA THR A 115 2.34 3.77 7.89
C THR A 115 2.41 2.50 7.03
N LEU A 116 1.29 2.04 6.49
CA LEU A 116 1.22 0.87 5.61
C LEU A 116 2.05 1.09 4.33
N ASP A 117 1.95 2.27 3.72
CA ASP A 117 2.71 2.63 2.52
C ASP A 117 4.22 2.74 2.84
N ALA A 118 4.58 3.29 4.00
CA ALA A 118 5.98 3.35 4.44
C ALA A 118 6.56 1.94 4.69
N LEU A 119 5.80 1.06 5.35
CA LEU A 119 6.19 -0.34 5.55
C LEU A 119 6.39 -1.05 4.22
N GLN A 120 5.47 -0.90 3.27
CA GLN A 120 5.61 -1.48 1.93
C GLN A 120 6.88 -0.99 1.23
N TYR A 121 7.13 0.33 1.26
CA TYR A 121 8.29 0.92 0.61
C TYR A 121 9.61 0.40 1.20
N LEU A 122 9.75 0.43 2.53
CA LEU A 122 10.97 -0.03 3.20
C LEU A 122 11.19 -1.53 3.01
N THR A 123 10.12 -2.33 3.09
CA THR A 123 10.20 -3.78 2.89
C THR A 123 10.61 -4.10 1.45
N SER A 124 10.08 -3.38 0.46
CA SER A 124 10.47 -3.51 -0.95
C SER A 124 11.94 -3.15 -1.18
N LEU A 125 12.43 -2.07 -0.56
CA LEU A 125 13.84 -1.68 -0.63
C LEU A 125 14.76 -2.76 -0.07
N VAL A 126 14.39 -3.36 1.06
CA VAL A 126 15.20 -4.40 1.72
C VAL A 126 15.21 -5.68 0.87
N ALA A 127 14.07 -6.09 0.32
CA ALA A 127 13.96 -7.26 -0.54
C ALA A 127 14.82 -7.15 -1.82
N ASN A 128 14.90 -5.94 -2.39
CA ASN A 128 15.63 -5.67 -3.63
C ASN A 128 17.08 -5.18 -3.39
N HIS A 129 17.59 -5.27 -2.15
CA HIS A 129 18.93 -4.74 -1.85
C HIS A 129 20.07 -5.63 -2.35
N ALA A 130 19.84 -6.95 -2.42
CA ALA A 130 20.91 -7.93 -2.67
C ALA A 130 21.04 -8.34 -4.13
N ASP A 131 19.95 -8.31 -4.91
CA ASP A 131 19.89 -8.88 -6.25
C ASP A 131 19.59 -7.83 -7.33
N ASN A 132 20.16 -8.03 -8.52
CA ASN A 132 19.91 -7.17 -9.69
C ASN A 132 18.55 -7.43 -10.37
N SER A 133 17.80 -8.44 -9.93
CA SER A 133 16.46 -8.74 -10.42
C SER A 133 15.40 -8.00 -9.61
N TYR A 134 14.43 -7.39 -10.30
CA TYR A 134 13.30 -6.73 -9.64
C TYR A 134 12.37 -7.76 -9.00
N PHE A 135 12.21 -7.68 -7.69
CA PHE A 135 11.31 -8.49 -6.87
C PHE A 135 10.15 -7.63 -6.35
N LYS A 136 8.93 -7.95 -6.75
CA LYS A 136 7.75 -7.17 -6.36
C LYS A 136 7.32 -7.50 -4.94
N VAL A 137 7.27 -6.51 -4.06
CA VAL A 137 6.73 -6.64 -2.70
C VAL A 137 5.45 -5.83 -2.57
N THR A 138 4.38 -6.46 -2.11
CA THR A 138 3.10 -5.80 -1.79
C THR A 138 2.76 -6.04 -0.33
N VAL A 139 2.38 -4.98 0.41
CA VAL A 139 1.93 -5.08 1.80
C VAL A 139 0.51 -4.54 1.89
N ASN A 140 -0.40 -5.42 2.28
CA ASN A 140 -1.84 -5.19 2.34
C ASN A 140 -2.37 -5.43 3.76
N THR A 141 -3.61 -5.01 3.96
CA THR A 141 -4.31 -5.14 5.24
C THR A 141 -5.79 -5.27 4.94
N GLY A 142 -6.23 -6.48 4.59
CA GLY A 142 -7.57 -6.73 4.05
C GLY A 142 -7.98 -5.69 2.99
N ASP A 143 -9.23 -5.22 3.01
CA ASP A 143 -9.75 -4.25 2.03
C ASP A 143 -9.51 -2.76 2.40
N TYR A 144 -8.42 -2.43 3.09
CA TYR A 144 -8.22 -1.07 3.60
C TYR A 144 -8.24 -0.03 2.46
N ARG A 145 -7.54 -0.29 1.36
CA ARG A 145 -7.39 0.66 0.24
C ARG A 145 -8.74 0.93 -0.44
N GLU A 146 -9.54 -0.11 -0.72
CA GLU A 146 -10.88 0.05 -1.29
C GLU A 146 -11.82 0.78 -0.33
N LYS A 147 -11.79 0.45 0.96
CA LYS A 147 -12.61 1.13 1.98
C LYS A 147 -12.22 2.60 2.10
N ARG A 148 -10.92 2.90 2.02
CA ARG A 148 -10.39 4.27 2.11
C ARG A 148 -10.81 5.10 0.91
N GLU A 149 -10.70 4.56 -0.29
CA GLU A 149 -11.16 5.21 -1.53
C GLU A 149 -12.64 5.56 -1.44
N LYS A 150 -13.50 4.60 -1.10
CA LYS A 150 -14.95 4.85 -0.94
C LYS A 150 -15.25 5.93 0.10
N THR A 151 -14.50 5.94 1.21
CA THR A 151 -14.65 6.96 2.25
C THR A 151 -14.30 8.36 1.73
N LEU A 152 -13.22 8.48 0.96
CA LEU A 152 -12.82 9.74 0.32
C LEU A 152 -13.86 10.19 -0.72
N GLU A 153 -14.40 9.28 -1.52
CA GLU A 153 -15.45 9.62 -2.48
C GLU A 153 -16.69 10.23 -1.80
N ILE A 154 -17.15 9.58 -0.72
CA ILE A 154 -18.28 10.04 0.08
C ILE A 154 -17.97 11.42 0.70
N LEU A 155 -16.76 11.60 1.24
CA LEU A 155 -16.29 12.86 1.82
C LEU A 155 -16.31 13.98 0.78
N GLY A 156 -15.74 13.75 -0.41
CA GLY A 156 -15.69 14.71 -1.50
C GLY A 156 -17.10 15.16 -1.93
N ARG A 157 -18.02 14.21 -2.14
CA ARG A 157 -19.42 14.51 -2.48
C ARG A 157 -20.12 15.29 -1.38
N LYS A 158 -19.96 14.89 -0.12
CA LYS A 158 -20.55 15.56 1.05
C LYS A 158 -20.10 17.01 1.15
N LEU A 159 -18.79 17.26 0.99
CA LEU A 159 -18.23 18.60 1.05
C LEU A 159 -18.61 19.46 -0.16
N ALA A 160 -18.71 18.88 -1.35
CA ALA A 160 -19.22 19.58 -2.52
C ALA A 160 -20.65 20.09 -2.31
N PHE A 161 -21.55 19.24 -1.79
CA PHE A 161 -22.91 19.66 -1.45
C PHE A 161 -22.96 20.73 -0.36
N LYS A 162 -22.10 20.61 0.66
CA LYS A 162 -21.97 21.63 1.71
C LYS A 162 -21.50 22.97 1.12
N ALA A 163 -20.53 22.96 0.22
CA ALA A 163 -20.00 24.16 -0.44
C ALA A 163 -21.09 24.85 -1.28
N ILE A 164 -21.87 24.09 -2.03
CA ILE A 164 -23.02 24.62 -2.81
C ILE A 164 -24.07 25.22 -1.88
N LYS A 165 -24.44 24.52 -0.80
CA LYS A 165 -25.50 24.96 0.12
C LYS A 165 -25.10 26.22 0.88
N THR A 166 -23.85 26.28 1.35
CA THR A 166 -23.37 27.37 2.21
C THR A 166 -22.75 28.53 1.43
N GLY A 167 -22.32 28.31 0.19
CA GLY A 167 -21.55 29.27 -0.59
C GLY A 167 -20.13 29.49 -0.06
N ARG A 168 -19.64 28.65 0.86
CA ARG A 168 -18.32 28.81 1.50
C ARG A 168 -17.35 27.72 1.05
N LYS A 169 -16.08 28.10 0.89
CA LYS A 169 -14.99 27.16 0.64
C LYS A 169 -14.64 26.36 1.90
N THR A 170 -14.20 25.12 1.72
CA THR A 170 -13.70 24.23 2.78
C THR A 170 -12.36 23.66 2.35
N SER A 171 -11.34 23.83 3.19
CA SER A 171 -10.03 23.20 3.02
C SER A 171 -10.00 21.85 3.73
N LEU A 172 -9.47 20.84 3.07
CA LEU A 172 -9.21 19.51 3.64
C LEU A 172 -7.82 19.45 4.28
N GLU A 173 -7.55 18.39 5.02
CA GLU A 173 -6.21 18.08 5.51
C GLU A 173 -5.25 17.75 4.34
N PRO A 174 -3.93 18.05 4.48
CA PRO A 174 -2.92 17.69 3.49
C PRO A 174 -2.88 16.20 3.21
N MET A 175 -2.91 15.77 1.96
CA MET A 175 -3.08 14.36 1.60
C MET A 175 -2.25 13.99 0.36
N ASN A 176 -1.98 12.69 0.19
CA ASN A 176 -1.14 12.23 -0.92
C ASN A 176 -1.81 12.51 -2.29
N PRO A 177 -1.04 12.56 -3.41
CA PRO A 177 -1.59 12.88 -4.72
C PRO A 177 -2.76 11.99 -5.17
N TYR A 178 -2.72 10.70 -4.81
CA TYR A 178 -3.76 9.73 -5.15
C TYR A 178 -5.08 10.06 -4.43
N GLU A 179 -5.04 10.32 -3.11
CA GLU A 179 -6.21 10.74 -2.34
C GLU A 179 -6.78 12.07 -2.88
N ARG A 180 -5.93 13.04 -3.23
CA ARG A 180 -6.39 14.31 -3.84
C ARG A 180 -7.15 14.08 -5.14
N ARG A 181 -6.68 13.16 -5.98
CA ARG A 181 -7.34 12.80 -7.23
C ARG A 181 -8.73 12.21 -6.98
N ILE A 182 -8.88 11.30 -6.02
CA ILE A 182 -10.17 10.71 -5.66
C ILE A 182 -11.16 11.81 -5.25
N ILE A 183 -10.73 12.76 -4.42
CA ILE A 183 -11.56 13.91 -4.02
C ILE A 183 -11.93 14.77 -5.24
N HIS A 184 -10.96 15.15 -6.08
CA HIS A 184 -11.21 15.96 -7.27
C HIS A 184 -12.25 15.31 -8.20
N THR A 185 -12.07 14.03 -8.53
CA THR A 185 -13.00 13.25 -9.35
C THR A 185 -14.38 13.20 -8.72
N SER A 186 -14.46 13.04 -7.40
CA SER A 186 -15.73 12.98 -6.67
C SER A 186 -16.47 14.32 -6.64
N VAL A 187 -15.74 15.43 -6.52
CA VAL A 187 -16.30 16.79 -6.55
C VAL A 187 -16.77 17.15 -7.96
N GLN A 188 -16.03 16.75 -9.01
CA GLN A 188 -16.40 17.03 -10.40
C GLN A 188 -17.78 16.46 -10.77
N LYS A 189 -18.16 15.30 -10.22
CA LYS A 189 -19.49 14.68 -10.39
C LYS A 189 -20.64 15.51 -9.79
N VAL A 190 -20.35 16.52 -8.97
CA VAL A 190 -21.35 17.38 -8.32
C VAL A 190 -21.45 18.73 -9.05
N ASN A 191 -22.62 18.98 -9.66
CA ASN A 191 -22.91 20.24 -10.34
C ASN A 191 -22.88 21.42 -9.35
N GLY A 192 -22.18 22.49 -9.74
CA GLY A 192 -22.08 23.72 -8.93
C GLY A 192 -20.99 23.71 -7.85
N ALA A 193 -20.14 22.68 -7.79
CA ALA A 193 -18.92 22.67 -6.99
C ALA A 193 -17.68 22.61 -7.88
N ILE A 194 -16.58 23.20 -7.39
CA ILE A 194 -15.23 23.09 -7.95
C ILE A 194 -14.25 22.71 -6.85
N SER A 195 -13.10 22.19 -7.27
CA SER A 195 -12.01 21.89 -6.37
C SER A 195 -10.67 22.24 -7.01
N TRP A 196 -9.70 22.65 -6.19
CA TRP A 196 -8.32 22.88 -6.58
C TRP A 196 -7.39 22.46 -5.43
N SER A 197 -6.12 22.19 -5.73
CA SER A 197 -5.13 21.87 -4.71
C SER A 197 -4.33 23.11 -4.32
N GLU A 198 -4.13 23.35 -3.04
CA GLU A 198 -3.28 24.42 -2.49
C GLU A 198 -2.16 23.82 -1.61
N GLY A 199 -1.05 24.55 -1.44
CA GLY A 199 0.10 24.12 -0.64
C GLY A 199 1.16 23.32 -1.42
N GLU A 200 2.29 23.06 -0.75
CA GLU A 200 3.48 22.41 -1.34
C GLU A 200 3.79 21.08 -0.64
N ASN A 201 4.23 20.09 -1.42
CA ASN A 201 4.69 18.78 -0.95
C ASN A 201 3.76 18.16 0.12
N ALA A 202 4.29 17.92 1.32
CA ALA A 202 3.57 17.31 2.44
C ALA A 202 2.38 18.15 2.95
N ASN A 203 2.39 19.47 2.72
CA ASN A 203 1.32 20.37 3.13
C ASN A 203 0.26 20.60 2.03
N ARG A 204 0.39 19.90 0.90
CA ARG A 204 -0.53 20.05 -0.23
C ARG A 204 -1.87 19.39 0.06
N HIS A 205 -2.95 20.16 -0.04
CA HIS A 205 -4.30 19.76 0.31
C HIS A 205 -5.32 20.20 -0.75
N VAL A 206 -6.54 19.65 -0.70
CA VAL A 206 -7.63 20.03 -1.61
C VAL A 206 -8.53 21.06 -0.95
N VAL A 207 -8.87 22.10 -1.69
CA VAL A 207 -9.90 23.08 -1.33
C VAL A 207 -11.12 22.85 -2.23
N ILE A 208 -12.30 22.82 -1.62
CA ILE A 208 -13.58 22.63 -2.31
C ILE A 208 -14.40 23.90 -2.12
N GLY A 209 -14.95 24.45 -3.20
CA GLY A 209 -15.76 25.67 -3.19
C GLY A 209 -16.95 25.61 -4.14
N PRO A 210 -17.90 26.54 -4.01
CA PRO A 210 -18.96 26.70 -5.00
C PRO A 210 -18.34 27.14 -6.34
N ASP A 211 -18.89 26.63 -7.43
CA ASP A 211 -18.51 27.04 -8.79
C ASP A 211 -19.10 28.43 -9.09
N PRO A 212 -18.27 29.48 -9.26
CA PRO A 212 -18.77 30.82 -9.55
C PRO A 212 -19.43 30.92 -10.92
N LYS A 213 -19.08 30.03 -11.86
CA LYS A 213 -19.67 29.98 -13.21
C LYS A 213 -21.00 29.24 -13.24
N PHE A 214 -21.33 28.51 -12.17
CA PHE A 214 -22.59 27.77 -12.10
C PHE A 214 -23.75 28.71 -11.84
N LYS A 215 -24.39 29.14 -12.93
CA LYS A 215 -25.67 29.82 -12.87
C LYS A 215 -26.70 28.83 -12.35
N ARG A 216 -27.14 28.98 -11.10
CA ARG A 216 -28.44 28.43 -10.71
C ARG A 216 -29.43 29.04 -11.70
N TYR A 217 -30.09 28.23 -12.52
CA TYR A 217 -31.25 28.70 -13.25
C TYR A 217 -32.25 29.14 -12.19
N SER A 218 -32.16 30.40 -11.79
CA SER A 218 -33.23 31.08 -11.08
C SER A 218 -34.40 30.96 -12.05
N ARG A 219 -35.37 30.09 -11.72
CA ARG A 219 -36.65 30.13 -12.42
C ARG A 219 -37.10 31.57 -12.28
N ASN A 220 -37.02 32.29 -13.37
CA ASN A 220 -37.46 33.65 -13.46
C ASN A 220 -38.96 33.56 -13.17
N ASN A 221 -39.36 33.80 -11.92
CA ASN A 221 -40.76 33.90 -11.50
C ASN A 221 -41.38 35.20 -12.03
N ASN A 222 -40.78 35.80 -13.07
CA ASN A 222 -41.41 36.79 -13.92
C ASN A 222 -42.39 36.10 -14.89
N SER A 223 -43.28 35.26 -14.33
CA SER A 223 -44.60 35.08 -14.93
C SER A 223 -45.36 36.35 -14.54
N GLY A 224 -45.50 37.22 -15.52
CA GLY A 224 -46.06 38.55 -15.37
C GLY A 224 -47.39 38.54 -14.64
N TYR A 225 -47.65 39.65 -13.96
CA TYR A 225 -48.92 40.07 -13.40
C TYR A 225 -50.14 39.62 -14.22
N ASN A 226 -50.71 38.45 -13.88
CA ASN A 226 -52.10 38.16 -14.17
C ASN A 226 -52.89 38.31 -12.86
N ARG A 227 -53.41 39.52 -12.65
CA ARG A 227 -54.44 39.83 -11.67
C ARG A 227 -55.73 39.09 -12.10
N GLY A 228 -55.92 37.88 -11.60
CA GLY A 228 -57.13 37.10 -11.85
C GLY A 228 -57.39 36.11 -10.72
N ARG A 229 -58.42 36.43 -9.93
CA ARG A 229 -59.16 35.60 -8.95
C ARG A 229 -58.71 34.15 -8.72
N GLY A 230 -58.43 33.85 -7.45
CA GLY A 230 -58.85 32.61 -6.78
C GLY A 230 -58.16 31.32 -7.21
N GLY A 231 -57.15 30.91 -6.45
CA GLY A 231 -56.60 29.56 -6.55
C GLY A 231 -55.65 29.27 -5.40
N ARG A 232 -55.92 28.21 -4.64
CA ARG A 232 -55.07 27.71 -3.55
C ARG A 232 -53.63 27.60 -4.04
N ARG A 233 -52.69 28.30 -3.38
CA ARG A 233 -51.25 28.18 -3.60
C ARG A 233 -50.85 26.70 -3.41
N PRO A 234 -50.36 26.00 -4.45
CA PRO A 234 -49.75 24.70 -4.24
C PRO A 234 -48.44 24.91 -3.48
N TYR A 235 -48.19 24.06 -2.49
CA TYR A 235 -46.94 24.00 -1.76
C TYR A 235 -45.82 23.66 -2.76
N ASN A 236 -45.08 24.67 -3.22
CA ASN A 236 -44.05 24.48 -4.23
C ASN A 236 -42.80 23.89 -3.56
N ASN A 237 -42.73 22.57 -3.53
CA ASN A 237 -41.63 21.80 -2.93
C ASN A 237 -40.41 21.70 -3.88
N ASN A 238 -40.10 22.80 -4.57
CA ASN A 238 -38.95 22.88 -5.48
C ASN A 238 -37.65 23.10 -4.68
N SER A 239 -37.26 22.06 -3.95
CA SER A 239 -35.85 21.86 -3.70
C SER A 239 -35.17 21.70 -5.07
N VAL A 240 -34.31 22.66 -5.43
CA VAL A 240 -33.37 22.46 -6.53
C VAL A 240 -32.58 21.24 -6.13
N LYS A 241 -32.93 20.08 -6.70
CA LYS A 241 -32.22 18.86 -6.42
C LYS A 241 -30.80 19.09 -6.93
N ASN A 242 -29.86 19.27 -6.00
CA ASN A 242 -28.44 19.17 -6.30
C ASN A 242 -28.20 17.69 -6.64
N GLU A 243 -28.62 17.27 -7.82
CA GLU A 243 -28.43 15.92 -8.31
C GLU A 243 -26.98 15.76 -8.75
N VAL A 244 -26.39 14.63 -8.36
CA VAL A 244 -25.10 14.20 -8.90
C VAL A 244 -25.32 13.87 -10.36
N ASN A 245 -24.55 14.50 -11.25
CA ASN A 245 -24.57 14.14 -12.66
C ASN A 245 -23.38 13.20 -12.91
N PRO A 246 -23.61 11.87 -12.99
CA PRO A 246 -22.53 10.91 -13.22
C PRO A 246 -21.83 11.11 -14.57
N ASP A 247 -22.51 11.73 -15.54
CA ASP A 247 -22.02 11.91 -16.91
C ASP A 247 -21.37 13.29 -17.16
N ARG A 248 -21.15 14.09 -16.11
CA ARG A 248 -20.49 15.40 -16.25
C ARG A 248 -19.03 15.21 -16.62
N LYS A 249 -18.62 15.71 -17.80
CA LYS A 249 -17.21 15.76 -18.20
C LYS A 249 -16.38 16.59 -17.20
N PRO A 250 -15.17 16.15 -16.83
CA PRO A 250 -14.31 16.86 -15.89
C PRO A 250 -13.99 18.27 -16.42
N LEU A 251 -14.16 19.30 -15.59
CA LEU A 251 -13.97 20.70 -15.98
C LEU A 251 -12.49 21.10 -16.20
N ASN A 252 -11.54 20.24 -15.82
CA ASN A 252 -10.11 20.45 -16.01
C ASN A 252 -9.45 19.13 -16.43
N GLU A 253 -9.14 18.99 -17.72
CA GLU A 253 -8.02 18.16 -18.17
C GLU A 253 -6.73 18.92 -17.83
N GLY A 254 -6.37 18.95 -16.54
CA GLY A 254 -5.00 19.26 -16.17
C GLY A 254 -4.14 18.11 -16.67
N SER A 255 -3.44 18.35 -17.78
CA SER A 255 -2.42 17.53 -18.44
C SER A 255 -2.23 16.12 -17.85
N LEU A 256 -2.73 15.12 -18.59
CA LEU A 256 -2.57 13.69 -18.30
C LEU A 256 -1.09 13.22 -18.26
N ASP A 257 -0.13 14.07 -18.61
CA ASP A 257 1.25 13.68 -18.95
C ASP A 257 2.31 13.97 -17.87
N GLY A 258 1.93 14.34 -16.64
CA GLY A 258 2.84 15.11 -15.78
C GLY A 258 3.64 14.44 -14.66
N LEU A 259 3.27 13.28 -14.10
CA LEU A 259 3.86 12.91 -12.77
C LEU A 259 4.03 11.42 -12.42
N TYR A 260 3.68 10.49 -13.29
CA TYR A 260 4.14 9.10 -13.17
C TYR A 260 4.72 8.71 -14.52
N GLY A 261 6.00 8.33 -14.51
CA GLY A 261 6.67 7.77 -15.68
C GLY A 261 5.82 6.65 -16.29
N ARG A 262 5.92 6.51 -17.61
CA ARG A 262 5.35 5.40 -18.36
C ARG A 262 5.69 4.11 -17.62
N ILE A 263 4.66 3.36 -17.21
CA ILE A 263 4.81 1.92 -17.14
C ILE A 263 4.65 1.50 -18.60
N ASP A 264 5.77 1.46 -19.30
CA ASP A 264 5.83 0.85 -20.63
C ASP A 264 5.33 -0.59 -20.48
N LYS A 265 4.42 -0.99 -21.37
CA LYS A 265 3.89 -2.34 -21.48
C LYS A 265 4.95 -3.29 -22.02
#